data_AF-A0A7X9E5M7-F1
#
_entry.id   AF-A0A7X9E5M7-F1
#
_cell.length_a   1.000
_cell.length_b   1.000
_cell.length_c   1.000
_cell.angle_alpha   90.00
_cell.angle_beta   90.00
_cell.angle_gamma   90.00
#
_symmetry.space_group_name_H-M   'P 1'
#
loop_
_entity.id
_entity.type
_entity.pdbx_description
1 polymer ?
#
loop_
_entity_poly.entity_id
_entity_poly.type
_entity_poly.pdbx_seq_one_letter_code
_entity_poly.pdbx_strand_id
1 'polypeptide(L)'
;MDFTSVIRGIIGIIILLGIAFLISNNKKRINWRLVLSGLAIQITLAIFIIKGDQLGQFFGPLGWIKEFFRFVSSFFVLILNFTTEGAKFV
;
A
#
# COMPACT_ATOMS: atom_id res chain seq x y z
N MET A 1 -11.71 13.51 2.71
CA MET A 1 -10.26 13.60 2.94
C MET A 1 -9.95 15.07 3.04
N ASP A 2 -9.36 15.49 4.15
CA ASP A 2 -8.98 16.88 4.31
C ASP A 2 -7.71 17.15 3.50
N PHE A 3 -7.66 18.33 2.87
CA PHE A 3 -6.52 18.76 2.06
C PHE A 3 -5.19 18.71 2.84
N THR A 4 -5.27 18.96 4.14
CA THR A 4 -4.15 18.86 5.09
C THR A 4 -3.57 17.45 5.18
N SER A 5 -4.40 16.40 5.14
CA SER A 5 -3.95 15.01 5.20
C SER A 5 -3.17 14.60 3.95
N VAL A 6 -3.61 15.06 2.77
CA VAL A 6 -2.92 14.79 1.50
C VAL A 6 -1.54 15.45 1.48
N ILE A 7 -1.45 16.72 1.88
CA ILE A 7 -0.18 17.44 1.97
C ILE A 7 0.78 16.75 2.94
N ARG A 8 0.31 16.34 4.13
CA ARG A 8 1.14 15.59 5.10
C ARG A 8 1.67 14.29 4.50
N GLY A 9 0.86 13.56 3.72
CA GLY A 9 1.29 12.35 3.01
C GLY A 9 2.41 12.64 1.99
N ILE A 10 2.25 13.68 1.16
CA ILE A 10 3.26 14.08 0.18
C ILE A 10 4.56 14.50 0.86
N ILE A 11 4.47 15.32 1.92
CA ILE A 11 5.64 15.73 2.71
C ILE A 11 6.36 14.50 3.28
N GLY A 12 5.62 13.52 3.80
CA GLY A 12 6.19 12.26 4.29
C GLY A 12 7.01 11.53 3.22
N ILE A 13 6.49 11.40 2.00
CA ILE A 13 7.20 10.76 0.89
C ILE A 13 8.49 11.54 0.55
N ILE A 14 8.42 12.87 0.48
CA ILE A 14 9.59 13.72 0.18
C ILE A 14 10.67 13.57 1.26
N ILE A 15 10.28 13.57 2.54
CA ILE A 15 11.21 13.39 3.66
C ILE A 15 11.87 12.02 3.59
N LEU A 16 11.12 10.94 3.35
CA LEU A 16 11.67 9.59 3.24
C LEU A 16 12.66 9.47 2.08
N LEU A 17 12.32 10.02 0.91
CA LEU A 17 13.23 10.07 -0.24
C LEU A 17 14.48 10.93 0.07
N GLY A 18 14.31 12.05 0.77
CA GLY A 18 15.41 12.90 1.22
C GLY A 18 16.36 12.17 2.16
N ILE A 19 15.84 11.44 3.16
CA ILE A 19 16.65 10.61 4.06
C ILE A 19 17.39 9.52 3.29
N ALA A 20 16.69 8.81 2.40
CA ALA A 20 17.31 7.77 1.56
C ALA A 20 18.42 8.34 0.66
N PHE A 21 18.24 9.54 0.12
CA PHE A 21 19.25 10.25 -0.65
C PHE A 21 20.44 10.70 0.20
N LEU A 22 20.21 11.16 1.44
CA LEU A 22 21.27 11.58 2.34
C LEU A 22 22.17 10.40 2.76
N ILE A 23 21.56 9.25 3.05
CA ILE A 23 22.25 8.01 3.43
C ILE A 23 22.90 7.30 2.23
N SER A 24 22.51 7.62 0.99
CA SER A 24 23.05 6.99 -0.21
C SER A 24 24.56 7.19 -0.38
N ASN A 25 25.29 6.08 -0.49
CA ASN A 25 26.74 6.05 -0.71
C ASN A 25 27.18 6.69 -2.04
N ASN A 26 26.34 6.65 -3.07
CA ASN A 26 26.68 7.21 -4.38
C ASN A 26 25.49 7.96 -4.99
N LYS A 27 25.31 9.20 -4.52
CA LYS A 27 24.21 10.10 -4.88
C LYS A 27 24.10 10.36 -6.39
N LYS A 28 25.23 10.30 -7.12
CA LYS A 28 25.29 10.49 -8.58
C LYS A 28 24.85 9.26 -9.38
N ARG A 29 24.90 8.07 -8.79
CA ARG A 29 24.52 6.80 -9.44
C ARG A 29 23.11 6.35 -9.14
N ILE A 30 22.31 7.19 -8.48
CA ILE A 30 20.90 6.89 -8.23
C ILE A 30 20.17 6.85 -9.57
N ASN A 31 19.59 5.69 -9.89
CA ASN A 31 18.78 5.53 -11.08
C ASN A 31 17.38 6.09 -10.82
N TRP A 32 17.16 7.34 -11.20
CA TRP A 32 15.88 8.03 -11.02
C TRP A 32 14.72 7.37 -11.80
N ARG A 33 14.99 6.67 -12.91
CA ARG A 33 13.97 5.89 -13.62
C ARG A 33 13.45 4.77 -12.73
N LEU A 34 14.34 4.07 -12.01
CA LEU A 34 13.96 3.01 -11.08
C LEU A 34 13.17 3.55 -9.88
N VAL A 35 13.63 4.65 -9.29
CA VAL A 35 12.97 5.29 -8.14
C VAL A 35 11.55 5.73 -8.51
N LEU A 36 11.40 6.45 -9.63
CA LEU A 36 10.09 6.91 -10.10
C LEU A 36 9.20 5.74 -10.52
N SER A 37 9.72 4.72 -11.19
CA SER A 37 8.91 3.52 -11.52
C SER A 37 8.45 2.78 -10.26
N GLY A 38 9.30 2.68 -9.23
CA GLY A 38 8.94 2.08 -7.96
C GLY A 38 7.85 2.86 -7.24
N LEU A 39 7.98 4.18 -7.16
CA LEU A 39 6.97 5.07 -6.59
C LEU A 39 5.65 5.00 -7.37
N ALA A 40 5.71 4.97 -8.70
CA ALA A 40 4.52 4.82 -9.54
C ALA A 40 3.79 3.51 -9.23
N ILE A 41 4.50 2.38 -9.22
CA ILE A 41 3.92 1.08 -8.89
C ILE A 41 3.31 1.08 -7.47
N GLN A 42 4.02 1.65 -6.48
CA GLN A 42 3.52 1.75 -5.11
C GLN A 42 2.21 2.54 -5.03
N ILE A 43 2.15 3.72 -5.67
CA ILE A 43 0.96 4.57 -5.67
C ILE A 43 -0.19 3.89 -6.42
N THR A 44 0.10 3.30 -7.59
CA THR A 44 -0.89 2.57 -8.37
C THR A 44 -1.50 1.43 -7.54
N LEU A 45 -0.67 0.55 -6.96
CA LEU A 45 -1.16 -0.54 -6.12
C LEU A 45 -1.93 -0.04 -4.89
N ALA A 46 -1.44 1.01 -4.22
CA ALA A 46 -2.14 1.61 -3.08
C ALA A 46 -3.54 2.10 -3.48
N ILE A 47 -3.69 2.74 -4.63
CA ILE A 47 -4.99 3.18 -5.15
C ILE A 47 -5.89 1.97 -5.43
N PHE A 48 -5.40 0.95 -6.13
CA PHE A 48 -6.20 -0.24 -6.45
C PHE A 48 -6.67 -1.01 -5.21
N ILE A 49 -5.86 -1.08 -4.16
CA ILE A 49 -6.21 -1.78 -2.92
C ILE A 49 -7.15 -0.92 -2.06
N ILE A 50 -6.80 0.35 -1.80
CA ILE A 50 -7.57 1.22 -0.88
C ILE A 50 -8.89 1.65 -1.50
N LYS A 51 -8.90 2.00 -2.80
CA LYS A 51 -10.09 2.45 -3.54
C LYS A 51 -10.70 1.37 -4.42
N GLY A 52 -10.32 0.10 -4.23
CA GLY A 52 -10.77 -1.01 -5.07
C GLY A 52 -12.29 -1.15 -5.21
N ASP A 53 -13.06 -0.89 -4.15
CA ASP A 53 -14.54 -0.93 -4.23
C ASP A 53 -15.08 0.18 -5.14
N GLN A 54 -14.57 1.41 -4.97
CA GLN A 54 -14.99 2.56 -5.76
C GLN A 54 -14.63 2.36 -7.24
N LEU A 55 -13.45 1.79 -7.50
CA LEU A 55 -12.97 1.47 -8.84
C LEU A 55 -13.78 0.33 -9.47
N GLY A 56 -14.11 -0.72 -8.70
CA GLY A 56 -14.95 -1.83 -9.16
C GLY A 56 -16.38 -1.42 -9.47
N GLN A 57 -16.95 -0.47 -8.71
CA GLN A 57 -18.25 0.12 -9.01
C GLN A 57 -18.25 0.97 -10.30
N PHE A 58 -17.12 1.62 -10.60
CA PHE A 58 -16.95 2.39 -11.83
C PHE A 58 -16.69 1.51 -13.06
N PHE A 59 -15.84 0.49 -12.92
CA PHE A 59 -15.53 -0.50 -13.95
C PHE A 59 -15.25 -1.84 -13.28
N GLY A 60 -16.15 -2.82 -13.46
CA GLY A 60 -16.10 -4.12 -12.78
C GLY A 60 -14.71 -4.79 -12.76
N PRO A 61 -14.00 -4.84 -13.90
CA PRO A 61 -12.64 -5.38 -13.95
C PRO A 61 -11.55 -4.61 -13.21
N LEU A 62 -11.80 -3.49 -12.53
CA LEU A 62 -10.78 -2.80 -11.71
C LEU A 62 -10.80 -3.23 -10.24
N GLY A 63 -11.87 -3.89 -9.77
CA GLY A 63 -12.01 -4.33 -8.38
C GLY A 63 -11.26 -5.63 -8.04
N TRP A 64 -10.81 -6.38 -9.04
CA TRP A 64 -10.24 -7.73 -8.85
C TRP A 64 -9.02 -7.77 -7.93
N ILE A 65 -8.17 -6.73 -7.94
CA ILE A 65 -6.97 -6.67 -7.10
C ILE A 65 -7.38 -6.68 -5.62
N LYS A 66 -8.36 -5.86 -5.25
CA LYS A 66 -8.88 -5.84 -3.88
C LYS A 66 -9.51 -7.18 -3.51
N GLU A 67 -10.26 -7.78 -4.42
CA GLU A 67 -10.90 -9.08 -4.20
C GLU A 67 -9.87 -10.19 -3.96
N PHE A 68 -8.79 -10.21 -4.74
CA PHE A 68 -7.68 -11.14 -4.55
C PHE A 68 -7.04 -10.99 -3.16
N PHE A 69 -6.74 -9.75 -2.75
CA PHE A 69 -6.19 -9.50 -1.41
C PHE A 69 -7.17 -9.90 -0.31
N ARG A 70 -8.47 -9.64 -0.48
CA ARG A 70 -9.51 -10.05 0.48
C ARG A 70 -9.56 -11.57 0.63
N PHE A 71 -9.48 -12.30 -0.48
CA PHE A 71 -9.41 -13.75 -0.48
C PHE A 71 -8.22 -14.24 0.36
N VAL A 72 -7.01 -13.73 0.08
CA VAL A 72 -5.80 -14.07 0.85
C VAL A 72 -5.95 -13.72 2.33
N SER A 73 -6.47 -12.53 2.66
CA SER A 73 -6.71 -12.11 4.04
C SER A 73 -7.69 -13.01 4.78
N SER A 74 -8.73 -13.53 4.12
CA SER A 74 -9.71 -14.42 4.74
C SER A 74 -9.07 -15.73 5.26
N PHE A 75 -8.04 -16.24 4.59
CA PHE A 75 -7.28 -17.40 5.05
C PHE A 75 -6.57 -17.11 6.39
N PHE A 76 -5.90 -15.97 6.50
CA PHE A 76 -5.26 -15.56 7.76
C PHE A 76 -6.28 -15.30 8.87
N VAL A 77 -7.41 -14.66 8.56
CA VAL A 77 -8.50 -14.42 9.52
C VAL A 77 -9.10 -15.72 10.00
N LEU A 78 -9.25 -16.73 9.14
CA LEU A 78 -9.75 -18.05 9.52
C LEU A 78 -8.85 -18.71 10.57
N ILE A 79 -7.53 -18.69 10.35
CA ILE A 79 -6.56 -19.23 11.31
C ILE A 79 -6.62 -18.45 12.62
N LEU A 80 -6.67 -17.11 12.56
CA LEU A 80 -6.81 -16.27 13.75
C LEU A 80 -8.07 -16.61 14.55
N ASN A 81 -9.20 -16.85 13.87
CA ASN A 81 -10.44 -17.22 14.54
C ASN A 81 -10.31 -18.55 15.30
N PHE A 82 -9.67 -19.58 14.72
CA PHE A 82 -9.42 -20.82 15.45
C PHE A 82 -8.55 -20.59 16.70
N THR A 83 -7.51 -19.76 16.58
CA THR A 83 -6.65 -19.39 17.71
C THR A 83 -7.42 -18.59 18.78
N THR A 84 -8.26 -17.64 18.37
CA THR A 84 -9.08 -16.83 19.27
C THR A 84 -10.11 -17.68 20.02
N GLU A 85 -10.78 -18.60 19.33
CA GLU A 85 -11.69 -19.54 20.00
C GLU A 85 -10.92 -20.44 20.97
N GLY A 86 -9.75 -20.96 20.59
CA GLY A 86 -8.86 -21.71 21.49
C GLY A 86 -8.47 -20.92 22.75
N ALA A 87 -8.17 -19.62 22.61
CA ALA A 87 -7.78 -18.76 23.72
C ALA A 87 -8.93 -18.46 24.69
N LYS A 88 -10.20 -18.52 24.27
CA LYS A 88 -11.36 -18.32 25.15
C LYS A 88 -11.57 -19.46 26.16
N PHE A 89 -10.94 -20.62 25.94
CA PHE A 89 -11.05 -21.78 26.83
C PHE A 89 -10.05 -21.75 28.00
N VAL A 90 -9.14 -20.77 28.06
CA VAL A 90 -8.14 -20.57 29.12
C VAL A 90 -8.45 -19.26 29.85
#